data_AF-A0A374TDN5-F1
#
_entry.id   AF-A0A374TDN5-F1
#
_cell.length_a   1.000
_cell.length_b   1.000
_cell.length_c   1.000
_cell.angle_alpha   90.00
_cell.angle_beta   90.00
_cell.angle_gamma   90.00
#
_symmetry.space_group_name_H-M   'P 1'
#
loop_
_entity.id
_entity.type
_entity.pdbx_description
1 polymer ?
#
loop_
_entity_poly.entity_id
_entity_poly.type
_entity_poly.pdbx_seq_one_letter_code
_entity_poly.pdbx_strand_id
1 'polypeptide(L)'
;MEEIRKYPVGIQTFSEIREENYVYVDKTKYIVDFVRNGSKYLFLSRPRRFGKSLFVSTLQAYFEGRKNLFDGLALGDYEKEWVKYPVFHFDMSTAKHMNPADLINELEGKLSQLEQIYGTEDWAIKTNQRLECLVKRAYKQTGQKVVILIDEYDAPLLDVVHEKENLVELRLIMKNFYSPIKYLDPWLRFVFITGITKFSQLSIFSEINNLDNISMFDQYSAICGISKAELLNDMKPDVELLAKHLGRTFEETIGELTSYYDGYHFSDHSEDIFNPFSLVKALKNKKVSAYWFSSGTPSYLIKTLQKYHVGVMDIEQKSVGVDDFDVSPEQMTSALPLLYQSGYLTIKKYNPLLQCYQLDYPNREVRIGMLKSLAPNYLSPIQLDNNSFIFAFLEQLYGNNMDGALQKMQAYLASISNRLSNKNEKDFQTVFYLIFNLLGAYILVEEDSAIGRADAVLHMPDTVYVIELKYDKSADEALRQIDDKGYLIPYSADGKRLVKVGINYDSQKRTIGDWKIEET
;
A
#
# COMPACT_ATOMS: atom_id res chain seq x y z
N MET A 1 33.89 -12.48 -13.42
CA MET A 1 33.41 -11.34 -12.60
C MET A 1 31.93 -11.59 -12.38
N GLU A 2 31.44 -11.58 -11.14
CA GLU A 2 29.99 -11.59 -10.90
C GLU A 2 29.40 -10.36 -11.59
N GLU A 3 28.38 -10.57 -12.43
CA GLU A 3 27.73 -9.49 -13.17
C GLU A 3 27.04 -8.54 -12.18
N ILE A 4 27.43 -7.26 -12.18
CA ILE A 4 26.86 -6.26 -11.27
C ILE A 4 25.48 -5.90 -11.80
N ARG A 5 24.43 -6.50 -11.23
CA ARG A 5 23.05 -6.16 -11.55
C ARG A 5 22.66 -4.76 -11.04
N LYS A 6 22.05 -3.97 -11.90
CA LYS A 6 21.52 -2.63 -11.56
C LYS A 6 20.03 -2.71 -11.23
N TYR A 7 19.64 -2.19 -10.08
CA TYR A 7 18.24 -2.19 -9.62
C TYR A 7 17.61 -0.78 -9.74
N PRO A 8 16.43 -0.63 -10.38
CA PRO A 8 15.83 0.67 -10.70
C PRO A 8 15.10 1.30 -9.50
N VAL A 9 15.79 1.45 -8.37
CA VAL A 9 15.20 2.03 -7.16
C VAL A 9 14.95 3.52 -7.37
N GLY A 10 13.68 3.89 -7.55
CA GLY A 10 13.26 5.28 -7.75
C GLY A 10 13.32 5.76 -9.20
N ILE A 11 13.75 4.92 -10.14
CA ILE A 11 13.73 5.23 -11.57
C ILE A 11 12.35 4.89 -12.11
N GLN A 12 11.70 5.88 -12.73
CA GLN A 12 10.37 5.74 -13.34
C GLN A 12 10.41 5.88 -14.87
N THR A 13 11.57 6.21 -15.43
CA THR A 13 11.77 6.38 -16.86
C THR A 13 12.05 5.03 -17.51
N PHE A 14 11.14 4.55 -18.36
CA PHE A 14 11.31 3.27 -19.04
C PHE A 14 12.56 3.23 -19.93
N SER A 15 12.84 4.31 -20.68
CA SER A 15 14.01 4.35 -21.55
C SER A 15 15.32 4.21 -20.78
N GLU A 16 15.45 4.90 -19.64
CA GLU A 16 16.62 4.79 -18.77
C GLU A 16 16.82 3.36 -18.29
N ILE A 17 15.75 2.70 -17.83
CA ILE A 17 15.83 1.29 -17.38
C ILE A 17 16.36 0.38 -18.48
N ARG A 18 15.87 0.55 -19.72
CA ARG A 18 16.26 -0.28 -20.86
C ARG A 18 17.67 0.03 -21.38
N GLU A 19 18.00 1.31 -21.54
CA GLU A 19 19.29 1.77 -22.09
C GLU A 19 20.45 1.52 -21.12
N GLU A 20 20.23 1.67 -19.82
CA GLU A 20 21.26 1.46 -18.80
C GLU A 20 21.32 0.01 -18.28
N ASN A 21 20.50 -0.89 -18.83
CA ASN A 21 20.41 -2.31 -18.47
C ASN A 21 20.10 -2.55 -16.98
N TYR A 22 19.08 -1.86 -16.47
CA TYR A 22 18.50 -2.14 -15.16
C TYR A 22 17.61 -3.40 -15.21
N VAL A 23 17.50 -4.09 -14.09
CA VAL A 23 16.53 -5.18 -13.91
C VAL A 23 15.12 -4.68 -14.21
N TYR A 24 14.42 -5.34 -15.11
CA TYR A 24 13.08 -5.01 -15.55
C TYR A 24 12.24 -6.27 -15.72
N VAL A 25 11.06 -6.29 -15.11
CA VAL A 25 10.06 -7.34 -15.29
C VAL A 25 9.08 -6.88 -16.37
N ASP A 26 8.89 -7.69 -17.41
CA ASP A 26 8.14 -7.30 -18.59
C ASP A 26 6.62 -7.21 -18.32
N LYS A 27 6.09 -5.98 -18.37
CA LYS A 27 4.64 -5.69 -18.27
C LYS A 27 4.01 -5.35 -19.62
N THR A 28 4.77 -5.43 -20.71
CA THR A 28 4.32 -4.95 -22.02
C THR A 28 3.24 -5.85 -22.65
N LYS A 29 3.08 -7.09 -22.16
CA LYS A 29 1.95 -7.97 -22.52
C LYS A 29 0.59 -7.31 -22.30
N TYR A 30 0.43 -6.51 -21.24
CA TYR A 30 -0.84 -5.82 -20.97
C TYR A 30 -1.13 -4.72 -22.00
N ILE A 31 -0.09 -4.11 -22.56
CA ILE A 31 -0.24 -3.13 -23.65
C ILE A 31 -0.70 -3.85 -24.93
N VAL A 32 -0.15 -5.04 -25.20
CA VAL A 32 -0.64 -5.90 -26.30
C VAL A 32 -2.12 -6.20 -26.14
N ASP A 33 -2.57 -6.54 -24.94
CA ASP A 33 -3.99 -6.80 -24.65
C ASP A 33 -4.87 -5.58 -24.91
N PHE A 34 -4.44 -4.39 -24.47
CA PHE A 34 -5.16 -3.14 -24.75
C PHE A 34 -5.33 -2.87 -26.24
N VAL A 35 -4.25 -3.07 -27.01
CA VAL A 35 -4.26 -2.86 -28.46
C VAL A 35 -5.15 -3.89 -29.16
N ARG A 36 -5.06 -5.17 -28.77
CA ARG A 36 -5.87 -6.26 -29.32
C ARG A 36 -7.37 -6.08 -29.07
N ASN A 37 -7.72 -5.65 -27.86
CA ASN A 37 -9.11 -5.47 -27.45
C ASN A 37 -9.70 -4.12 -27.92
N GLY A 38 -8.90 -3.27 -28.56
CA GLY A 38 -9.33 -1.93 -28.99
C GLY A 38 -9.63 -1.00 -27.81
N SER A 39 -9.04 -1.24 -26.64
CA SER A 39 -9.21 -0.42 -25.45
C SER A 39 -8.68 0.99 -25.71
N LYS A 40 -9.54 2.00 -25.46
CA LYS A 40 -9.22 3.40 -25.77
C LYS A 40 -9.13 4.31 -24.54
N TYR A 41 -10.04 4.17 -23.59
CA TYR A 41 -10.15 5.02 -22.41
C TYR A 41 -9.98 4.17 -21.16
N LEU A 42 -8.80 4.19 -20.56
CA LEU A 42 -8.45 3.32 -19.45
C LEU A 42 -8.10 4.11 -18.20
N PHE A 43 -8.56 3.60 -17.05
CA PHE A 43 -8.15 4.08 -15.74
C PHE A 43 -7.59 2.95 -14.89
N LEU A 44 -6.44 3.23 -14.27
CA LEU A 44 -5.78 2.32 -13.36
C LEU A 44 -5.43 3.04 -12.05
N SER A 45 -6.05 2.63 -10.95
CA SER A 45 -5.62 2.98 -9.60
C SER A 45 -4.78 1.85 -9.01
N ARG A 46 -3.61 2.21 -8.49
CA ARG A 46 -2.74 1.32 -7.69
C ARG A 46 -2.11 2.12 -6.55
N PRO A 47 -1.69 1.47 -5.46
CA PRO A 47 -1.02 2.17 -4.38
C PRO A 47 0.24 2.92 -4.84
N ARG A 48 0.71 3.85 -4.01
CA ARG A 48 1.96 4.59 -4.26
C ARG A 48 3.13 3.61 -4.47
N ARG A 49 4.07 3.93 -5.36
CA ARG A 49 5.29 3.12 -5.63
C ARG A 49 5.05 1.69 -6.14
N PHE A 50 3.88 1.40 -6.74
CA PHE A 50 3.60 0.13 -7.42
C PHE A 50 4.05 0.06 -8.89
N GLY A 51 4.67 1.12 -9.42
CA GLY A 51 5.17 1.14 -10.81
C GLY A 51 4.22 1.80 -11.83
N LYS A 52 3.18 2.52 -11.38
CA LYS A 52 2.26 3.26 -12.26
C LYS A 52 2.99 4.19 -13.24
N SER A 53 3.84 5.09 -12.72
CA SER A 53 4.61 6.04 -13.53
C SER A 53 5.56 5.36 -14.50
N LEU A 54 6.14 4.21 -14.10
CA LEU A 54 6.96 3.40 -15.00
C LEU A 54 6.12 2.80 -16.14
N PHE A 55 4.91 2.33 -15.83
CA PHE A 55 3.99 1.83 -16.83
C PHE A 55 3.52 2.95 -17.78
N VAL A 56 3.24 4.15 -17.26
CA VAL A 56 2.95 5.36 -18.08
C VAL A 56 4.13 5.70 -18.99
N SER A 57 5.35 5.70 -18.48
CA SER A 57 6.56 5.92 -19.28
C SER A 57 6.75 4.84 -20.36
N THR A 58 6.36 3.60 -20.06
CA THR A 58 6.36 2.48 -21.03
C THR A 58 5.34 2.73 -22.15
N LEU A 59 4.11 3.15 -21.81
CA LEU A 59 3.09 3.55 -22.78
C LEU A 59 3.56 4.73 -23.65
N GLN A 60 4.18 5.74 -23.03
CA GLN A 60 4.75 6.88 -23.74
C GLN A 60 5.78 6.43 -24.79
N ALA A 61 6.75 5.59 -24.39
CA ALA A 61 7.76 5.07 -25.29
C ALA A 61 7.17 4.26 -26.45
N TYR A 62 6.12 3.48 -26.19
CA TYR A 62 5.40 2.72 -27.22
C TYR A 62 4.75 3.64 -28.24
N PHE A 63 3.92 4.59 -27.79
CA PHE A 63 3.19 5.49 -28.70
C PHE A 63 4.09 6.51 -29.39
N GLU A 64 5.25 6.84 -28.83
CA GLU A 64 6.29 7.64 -29.51
C GLU A 64 7.06 6.85 -30.59
N GLY A 65 6.81 5.54 -30.73
CA GLY A 65 7.43 4.68 -31.73
C GLY A 65 8.88 4.28 -31.40
N ARG A 66 9.28 4.26 -30.13
CA ARG A 66 10.67 3.96 -29.71
C ARG A 66 10.98 2.45 -29.71
N LYS A 67 10.94 1.83 -30.89
CA LYS A 67 11.08 0.37 -31.11
C LYS A 67 12.20 -0.29 -30.30
N ASN A 68 13.42 0.24 -30.36
CA ASN A 68 14.60 -0.39 -29.78
C ASN A 68 14.50 -0.64 -28.26
N LEU A 69 13.66 0.11 -27.55
CA LEU A 69 13.47 -0.08 -26.11
C LEU A 69 12.70 -1.37 -25.77
N PHE A 70 12.00 -1.95 -26.74
CA PHE A 70 11.12 -3.11 -26.58
C PHE A 70 11.73 -4.41 -27.09
N ASP A 71 13.00 -4.41 -27.49
CA ASP A 71 13.69 -5.62 -27.92
C ASP A 71 13.70 -6.66 -26.79
N GLY A 72 13.22 -7.87 -27.09
CA GLY A 72 13.07 -8.97 -26.13
C GLY A 72 11.90 -8.85 -25.16
N LEU A 73 10.95 -7.93 -25.39
CA LEU A 73 9.72 -7.78 -24.63
C LEU A 73 8.51 -8.23 -25.46
N ALA A 74 7.42 -8.64 -24.80
CA ALA A 74 6.21 -9.16 -25.43
C ALA A 74 5.61 -8.20 -26.48
N LEU A 75 5.62 -6.89 -26.21
CA LEU A 75 5.16 -5.88 -27.17
C LEU A 75 6.09 -5.71 -28.36
N GLY A 76 7.40 -5.90 -28.17
CA GLY A 76 8.40 -5.91 -29.25
C GLY A 76 8.13 -7.00 -30.29
N ASP A 77 7.73 -8.18 -29.80
CA ASP A 77 7.38 -9.32 -30.64
C ASP A 77 6.03 -9.14 -31.33
N TYR A 78 5.11 -8.40 -30.72
CA TYR A 78 3.78 -8.16 -31.26
C TYR A 78 3.72 -7.02 -32.29
N GLU A 79 4.25 -5.84 -31.95
CA GLU A 79 4.15 -4.62 -32.77
C GLU A 79 5.10 -4.65 -33.97
N LYS A 80 4.56 -4.38 -35.17
CA LYS A 80 5.32 -4.41 -36.42
C LYS A 80 5.41 -3.06 -37.10
N GLU A 81 4.42 -2.19 -36.94
CA GLU A 81 4.33 -0.94 -37.68
C GLU A 81 5.02 0.23 -36.95
N TRP A 82 5.02 0.22 -35.60
CA TRP A 82 5.68 1.24 -34.78
C TRP A 82 5.31 2.68 -35.17
N VAL A 83 4.01 2.91 -35.42
CA VAL A 83 3.48 4.22 -35.80
C VAL A 83 3.73 5.22 -34.67
N LYS A 84 4.30 6.38 -35.01
CA LYS A 84 4.55 7.47 -34.08
C LYS A 84 3.30 8.34 -33.92
N TYR A 85 2.84 8.51 -32.68
CA TYR A 85 1.73 9.37 -32.32
C TYR A 85 2.20 10.58 -31.50
N PRO A 86 1.50 11.73 -31.57
CA PRO A 86 1.64 12.80 -30.59
C PRO A 86 1.22 12.29 -29.21
N VAL A 87 2.11 12.39 -28.21
CA VAL A 87 1.82 11.99 -26.83
C VAL A 87 1.81 13.22 -25.92
N PHE A 88 0.68 13.45 -25.25
CA PHE A 88 0.52 14.49 -24.25
C PHE A 88 0.57 13.82 -22.88
N HIS A 89 1.72 13.90 -22.23
CA HIS A 89 1.94 13.35 -20.90
C HIS A 89 1.83 14.46 -19.84
N PHE A 90 0.82 14.36 -18.99
CA PHE A 90 0.61 15.25 -17.86
C PHE A 90 0.90 14.52 -16.55
N ASP A 91 2.06 14.80 -15.94
CA ASP A 91 2.36 14.38 -14.57
C ASP A 91 1.85 15.44 -13.58
N MET A 92 0.89 15.06 -12.73
CA MET A 92 0.31 15.95 -11.72
C MET A 92 1.00 15.86 -10.35
N SER A 93 2.11 15.10 -10.24
CA SER A 93 2.84 14.92 -8.99
C SER A 93 3.41 16.22 -8.39
N THR A 94 3.62 17.24 -9.23
CA THR A 94 4.06 18.60 -8.88
C THR A 94 2.93 19.47 -8.31
N ALA A 95 1.67 19.08 -8.50
CA ALA A 95 0.51 19.88 -8.15
C ALA A 95 -0.02 19.60 -6.73
N LYS A 96 0.88 19.36 -5.76
CA LYS A 96 0.53 19.04 -4.36
C LYS A 96 0.49 20.30 -3.51
N HIS A 97 -0.39 20.32 -2.50
CA HIS A 97 -0.55 21.44 -1.56
C HIS A 97 -0.81 22.81 -2.23
N MET A 98 -1.45 22.82 -3.40
CA MET A 98 -1.74 24.04 -4.14
C MET A 98 -3.08 24.64 -3.73
N ASN A 99 -3.15 25.97 -3.74
CA ASN A 99 -4.44 26.67 -3.78
C ASN A 99 -4.99 26.68 -5.23
N PRO A 100 -6.25 27.12 -5.43
CA PRO A 100 -6.88 27.17 -6.74
C PRO A 100 -6.08 27.93 -7.82
N ALA A 101 -5.50 29.08 -7.48
CA ALA A 101 -4.74 29.89 -8.43
C ALA A 101 -3.43 29.20 -8.85
N ASP A 102 -2.74 28.60 -7.88
CA ASP A 102 -1.49 27.85 -8.13
C ASP A 102 -1.74 26.63 -9.02
N LEU A 103 -2.85 25.91 -8.79
CA LEU A 103 -3.23 24.78 -9.63
C LEU A 103 -3.51 25.21 -11.08
N ILE A 104 -4.21 26.33 -11.28
CA ILE A 104 -4.44 26.87 -12.63
C ILE A 104 -3.11 27.22 -13.29
N ASN A 105 -2.21 27.93 -12.60
CA ASN A 105 -0.90 28.30 -13.12
C ASN A 105 -0.06 27.07 -13.52
N GLU A 106 -0.09 26.01 -12.72
CA GLU A 106 0.61 24.75 -13.00
C GLU A 106 0.06 24.08 -14.28
N LEU A 107 -1.27 24.03 -14.44
CA LEU A 107 -1.91 23.49 -15.65
C LEU A 107 -1.58 24.33 -16.88
N GLU A 108 -1.58 25.66 -16.76
CA GLU A 108 -1.18 26.58 -17.83
C GLU A 108 0.28 26.40 -18.22
N GLY A 109 1.18 26.20 -17.25
CA GLY A 109 2.59 25.90 -17.50
C GLY A 109 2.78 24.62 -18.32
N LYS A 110 2.08 23.54 -17.97
CA LYS A 110 2.13 22.27 -18.72
C LYS A 110 1.60 22.42 -20.15
N LEU A 111 0.50 23.15 -20.33
CA LEU A 111 -0.05 23.43 -21.67
C LEU A 111 0.91 24.27 -22.51
N SER A 112 1.57 25.25 -21.91
CA SER A 112 2.50 26.15 -22.61
C SER A 112 3.67 25.40 -23.25
N GLN A 113 4.13 24.30 -22.65
CA GLN A 113 5.17 23.44 -23.24
C GLN A 113 4.70 22.77 -24.53
N LEU A 114 3.44 22.31 -24.58
CA LEU A 114 2.84 21.74 -25.79
C LEU A 114 2.55 22.82 -26.85
N GLU A 115 2.21 24.02 -26.43
CA GLU A 115 1.97 25.16 -27.32
C GLU A 115 3.24 25.63 -28.02
N GLN A 116 4.42 25.44 -27.43
CA GLN A 116 5.69 25.68 -28.14
C GLN A 116 5.88 24.74 -29.34
N ILE A 117 5.31 23.54 -29.28
CA ILE A 117 5.42 22.52 -30.32
C ILE A 117 4.29 22.68 -31.35
N TYR A 118 3.05 22.76 -30.88
CA TYR A 118 1.86 22.71 -31.73
C TYR A 118 1.26 24.09 -32.02
N GLY A 119 1.67 25.16 -31.32
CA GLY A 119 1.15 26.52 -31.45
C GLY A 119 -0.15 26.77 -30.70
N THR A 120 -0.61 28.03 -30.74
CA THR A 120 -1.80 28.54 -30.03
C THR A 120 -2.89 29.03 -30.99
N GLU A 121 -4.06 29.38 -30.44
CA GLU A 121 -5.15 30.08 -31.14
C GLU A 121 -5.77 31.14 -30.21
N ASP A 122 -6.19 32.28 -30.75
CA ASP A 122 -6.66 33.44 -29.96
C ASP A 122 -7.94 33.16 -29.14
N TRP A 123 -8.76 32.20 -29.57
CA TRP A 123 -10.00 31.83 -28.87
C TRP A 123 -9.75 30.94 -27.64
N ALA A 124 -8.58 30.30 -27.56
CA ALA A 124 -8.26 29.31 -26.54
C ALA A 124 -7.61 29.98 -25.33
N ILE A 125 -8.44 30.52 -24.44
CA ILE A 125 -7.97 31.29 -23.27
C ILE A 125 -7.88 30.40 -22.03
N LYS A 126 -8.97 29.67 -21.73
CA LYS A 126 -9.03 28.81 -20.53
C LYS A 126 -8.27 27.51 -20.75
N THR A 127 -7.77 26.90 -19.67
CA THR A 127 -6.98 25.65 -19.73
C THR A 127 -7.67 24.52 -20.50
N ASN A 128 -8.98 24.37 -20.35
CA ASN A 128 -9.78 23.37 -21.08
C ASN A 128 -9.85 23.68 -22.60
N GLN A 129 -10.02 24.94 -22.98
CA GLN A 129 -10.02 25.37 -24.38
C GLN A 129 -8.63 25.20 -25.02
N ARG A 130 -7.58 25.51 -24.26
CA ARG A 130 -6.18 25.31 -24.67
C ARG A 130 -5.86 23.84 -24.93
N LEU A 131 -6.30 22.93 -24.04
CA LEU A 131 -6.19 21.49 -24.27
C LEU A 131 -6.91 21.05 -25.55
N GLU A 132 -8.14 21.52 -25.75
CA GLU A 132 -8.92 21.23 -26.96
C GLU A 132 -8.21 21.68 -28.23
N CYS A 133 -7.71 22.92 -28.22
CA CYS A 133 -6.96 23.52 -29.30
C CYS A 133 -5.71 22.70 -29.63
N LEU A 134 -4.90 22.37 -28.62
CA LEU A 134 -3.67 21.60 -28.76
C LEU A 134 -3.90 20.23 -29.41
N VAL A 135 -4.92 19.49 -28.99
CA VAL A 135 -5.22 18.17 -29.56
C VAL A 135 -5.58 18.28 -31.05
N LYS A 136 -6.45 19.23 -31.41
CA LYS A 136 -6.84 19.47 -32.80
C LYS A 136 -5.64 19.91 -33.66
N ARG A 137 -4.77 20.77 -33.11
CA ARG A 137 -3.57 21.25 -33.81
C ARG A 137 -2.52 20.17 -33.99
N ALA A 138 -2.26 19.35 -32.97
CA ALA A 138 -1.36 18.21 -33.07
C ALA A 138 -1.83 17.23 -34.15
N TYR A 139 -3.14 16.94 -34.21
CA TYR A 139 -3.70 16.13 -35.29
C TYR A 139 -3.53 16.80 -36.66
N LYS A 140 -3.83 18.10 -36.79
CA LYS A 140 -3.68 18.85 -38.06
C LYS A 140 -2.23 18.87 -38.56
N GLN A 141 -1.26 18.98 -37.67
CA GLN A 141 0.16 19.05 -38.02
C GLN A 141 0.77 17.69 -38.36
N THR A 142 0.38 16.64 -37.63
CA THR A 142 1.01 15.31 -37.74
C THR A 142 0.22 14.32 -38.59
N GLY A 143 -1.07 14.57 -38.81
CA GLY A 143 -2.02 13.62 -39.41
C GLY A 143 -2.37 12.45 -38.50
N GLN A 144 -1.86 12.42 -37.27
CA GLN A 144 -1.99 11.31 -36.33
C GLN A 144 -2.85 11.71 -35.13
N LYS A 145 -3.68 10.77 -34.66
CA LYS A 145 -4.51 10.94 -33.46
C LYS A 145 -3.62 11.03 -32.21
N VAL A 146 -4.05 11.84 -31.25
CA VAL A 146 -3.28 12.16 -30.04
C VAL A 146 -3.49 11.11 -28.96
N VAL A 147 -2.42 10.79 -28.22
CA VAL A 147 -2.45 9.98 -27.01
C VAL A 147 -2.36 10.90 -25.80
N ILE A 148 -3.26 10.73 -24.82
CA ILE A 148 -3.23 11.47 -23.57
C ILE A 148 -2.88 10.51 -22.43
N LEU A 149 -1.80 10.80 -21.71
CA LEU A 149 -1.37 10.05 -20.53
C LEU A 149 -1.40 11.00 -19.33
N ILE A 150 -2.15 10.64 -18.29
CA ILE A 150 -2.28 11.44 -17.07
C ILE A 150 -1.78 10.60 -15.90
N ASP A 151 -0.67 11.03 -15.30
CA ASP A 151 -0.08 10.40 -14.11
C ASP A 151 -0.39 11.23 -12.84
N GLU A 152 -0.51 10.53 -11.72
CA GLU A 152 -0.92 11.04 -10.42
C GLU A 152 -2.11 12.01 -10.45
N TYR A 153 -3.16 11.71 -11.24
CA TYR A 153 -4.28 12.63 -11.49
C TYR A 153 -4.95 13.21 -10.22
N ASP A 154 -4.88 12.46 -9.12
CA ASP A 154 -5.46 12.79 -7.82
C ASP A 154 -4.54 13.57 -6.90
N ALA A 155 -3.26 13.78 -7.26
CA ALA A 155 -2.28 14.52 -6.47
C ALA A 155 -2.76 15.89 -5.97
N PRO A 156 -3.47 16.72 -6.77
CA PRO A 156 -4.01 18.01 -6.30
C PRO A 156 -5.07 17.88 -5.21
N LEU A 157 -5.75 16.74 -5.12
CA LEU A 157 -6.90 16.55 -4.23
C LEU A 157 -6.57 15.71 -3.00
N LEU A 158 -5.56 14.83 -3.08
CA LEU A 158 -5.23 13.88 -2.01
C LEU A 158 -4.96 14.56 -0.67
N ASP A 159 -4.21 15.67 -0.69
CA ASP A 159 -3.83 16.36 0.55
C ASP A 159 -4.97 17.15 1.17
N VAL A 160 -5.99 17.54 0.40
CA VAL A 160 -7.16 18.29 0.89
C VAL A 160 -8.41 17.42 1.00
N VAL A 161 -8.32 16.10 0.77
CA VAL A 161 -9.48 15.18 0.78
C VAL A 161 -10.26 15.21 2.11
N HIS A 162 -9.61 15.64 3.19
CA HIS A 162 -10.22 15.79 4.50
C HIS A 162 -10.90 17.16 4.70
N GLU A 163 -10.59 18.17 3.89
CA GLU A 163 -11.04 19.56 3.94
C GLU A 163 -12.20 19.81 2.95
N LYS A 164 -13.40 20.10 3.45
CA LYS A 164 -14.59 20.20 2.57
C LYS A 164 -14.54 21.36 1.57
N GLU A 165 -14.08 22.54 2.00
CA GLU A 165 -14.15 23.76 1.18
C GLU A 165 -13.12 23.75 0.05
N ASN A 166 -11.84 23.53 0.38
CA ASN A 166 -10.74 23.48 -0.60
C ASN A 166 -10.90 22.33 -1.61
N LEU A 167 -11.44 21.19 -1.19
CA LEU A 167 -11.66 20.04 -2.07
C LEU A 167 -12.64 20.38 -3.22
N VAL A 168 -13.72 21.12 -2.94
CA VAL A 168 -14.75 21.44 -3.94
C VAL A 168 -14.18 22.32 -5.05
N GLU A 169 -13.40 23.35 -4.69
CA GLU A 169 -12.84 24.30 -5.65
C GLU A 169 -11.76 23.67 -6.54
N LEU A 170 -10.79 22.95 -5.95
CA LEU A 170 -9.75 22.26 -6.71
C LEU A 170 -10.33 21.18 -7.62
N ARG A 171 -11.35 20.45 -7.14
CA ARG A 171 -12.06 19.45 -7.95
C ARG A 171 -12.74 20.09 -9.15
N LEU A 172 -13.35 21.28 -9.01
CA LEU A 172 -13.98 21.98 -10.13
C LEU A 172 -12.96 22.38 -11.20
N ILE A 173 -11.76 22.82 -10.79
CA ILE A 173 -10.66 23.14 -11.72
C ILE A 173 -10.24 21.89 -12.50
N MET A 174 -9.98 20.77 -11.81
CA MET A 174 -9.59 19.51 -12.45
C MET A 174 -10.69 18.98 -13.38
N LYS A 175 -11.95 19.05 -12.95
CA LYS A 175 -13.11 18.66 -13.76
C LYS A 175 -13.19 19.49 -15.06
N ASN A 176 -13.06 20.81 -14.95
CA ASN A 176 -13.07 21.70 -16.10
C ASN A 176 -11.91 21.38 -17.06
N PHE A 177 -10.70 21.18 -16.54
CA PHE A 177 -9.53 20.84 -17.36
C PHE A 177 -9.72 19.58 -18.21
N TYR A 178 -10.28 18.51 -17.64
CA TYR A 178 -10.47 17.23 -18.35
C TYR A 178 -11.76 17.13 -19.18
N SER A 179 -12.75 18.00 -18.95
CA SER A 179 -14.03 18.00 -19.68
C SER A 179 -13.93 17.90 -21.21
N PRO A 180 -12.94 18.51 -21.92
CA PRO A 180 -12.84 18.41 -23.38
C PRO A 180 -12.53 17.01 -23.90
N ILE A 181 -11.96 16.12 -23.09
CA ILE A 181 -11.49 14.79 -23.52
C ILE A 181 -12.62 13.99 -24.21
N LYS A 182 -13.86 14.10 -23.72
CA LYS A 182 -15.02 13.43 -24.32
C LYS A 182 -15.33 13.97 -25.72
N TYR A 183 -15.33 15.28 -25.88
CA TYR A 183 -15.57 15.92 -27.19
C TYR A 183 -14.43 15.62 -28.18
N LEU A 184 -13.21 15.46 -27.68
CA LEU A 184 -12.02 15.21 -28.48
C LEU A 184 -11.91 13.76 -29.00
N ASP A 185 -12.86 12.87 -28.70
CA ASP A 185 -12.84 11.46 -29.12
C ASP A 185 -12.40 11.21 -30.58
N PRO A 186 -12.88 11.97 -31.59
CA PRO A 186 -12.47 11.77 -32.98
C PRO A 186 -10.96 11.94 -33.22
N TRP A 187 -10.30 12.79 -32.43
CA TRP A 187 -8.88 13.15 -32.52
C TRP A 187 -7.99 12.36 -31.56
N LEU A 188 -8.57 11.54 -30.67
CA LEU A 188 -7.83 10.76 -29.68
C LEU A 188 -7.61 9.32 -30.16
N ARG A 189 -6.37 8.83 -29.97
CA ARG A 189 -5.98 7.44 -30.20
C ARG A 189 -6.17 6.61 -28.93
N PHE A 190 -5.73 7.13 -27.81
CA PHE A 190 -5.67 6.43 -26.53
C PHE A 190 -5.62 7.43 -25.37
N VAL A 191 -6.30 7.11 -24.27
CA VAL A 191 -6.30 7.89 -23.04
C VAL A 191 -6.06 6.95 -21.87
N PHE A 192 -5.01 7.21 -21.09
CA PHE A 192 -4.70 6.45 -19.89
C PHE A 192 -4.57 7.40 -18.70
N ILE A 193 -5.31 7.11 -17.64
CA ILE A 193 -5.30 7.90 -16.41
C ILE A 193 -4.93 7.01 -15.25
N THR A 194 -4.00 7.45 -14.42
CA THR A 194 -3.57 6.69 -13.26
C THR A 194 -3.36 7.55 -12.03
N GLY A 195 -3.57 6.94 -10.86
CA GLY A 195 -3.49 7.60 -9.57
C GLY A 195 -3.58 6.61 -8.42
N ILE A 196 -3.79 7.12 -7.21
CA ILE A 196 -3.92 6.27 -6.01
C ILE A 196 -5.37 5.87 -5.78
N THR A 197 -6.28 6.83 -5.91
CA THR A 197 -7.68 6.69 -5.46
C THR A 197 -8.67 6.62 -6.63
N LYS A 198 -9.77 5.88 -6.44
CA LYS A 198 -10.96 5.85 -7.32
C LYS A 198 -11.94 6.99 -6.99
N PHE A 199 -11.88 7.52 -5.77
CA PHE A 199 -12.78 8.55 -5.25
C PHE A 199 -12.80 9.83 -6.10
N SER A 200 -11.62 10.27 -6.53
CA SER A 200 -11.48 11.43 -7.41
C SER A 200 -12.00 11.13 -8.83
N GLN A 201 -12.10 9.85 -9.23
CA GLN A 201 -12.56 9.47 -10.57
C GLN A 201 -14.05 9.76 -10.75
N LEU A 202 -14.90 9.28 -9.82
CA LEU A 202 -16.35 9.49 -9.85
C LEU A 202 -16.74 10.97 -9.82
N SER A 203 -15.84 11.77 -9.25
CA SER A 203 -16.10 13.14 -8.89
C SER A 203 -15.64 14.12 -9.98
N ILE A 204 -14.49 13.85 -10.61
CA ILE A 204 -13.86 14.64 -11.68
C ILE A 204 -14.33 14.17 -13.07
N PHE A 205 -14.39 12.85 -13.28
CA PHE A 205 -14.67 12.26 -14.59
C PHE A 205 -16.14 11.86 -14.77
N SER A 206 -17.04 12.37 -13.93
CA SER A 206 -18.50 12.22 -14.11
C SER A 206 -19.01 12.71 -15.47
N GLU A 207 -18.23 13.49 -16.20
CA GLU A 207 -18.55 13.90 -17.58
C GLU A 207 -17.99 12.95 -18.64
N ILE A 208 -17.01 12.11 -18.29
CA ILE A 208 -16.34 11.12 -19.13
C ILE A 208 -16.88 9.72 -18.79
N ASN A 209 -18.10 9.40 -19.22
CA ASN A 209 -18.77 8.14 -18.89
C ASN A 209 -18.22 6.89 -19.61
N ASN A 210 -17.18 7.04 -20.43
CA ASN A 210 -16.63 5.96 -21.28
C ASN A 210 -15.32 5.39 -20.73
N LEU A 211 -14.98 5.71 -19.48
CA LEU A 211 -13.69 5.44 -18.89
C LEU A 211 -13.71 4.06 -18.21
N ASP A 212 -13.01 3.09 -18.80
CA ASP A 212 -12.99 1.72 -18.30
C ASP A 212 -12.02 1.60 -17.12
N ASN A 213 -12.56 1.29 -15.94
CA ASN A 213 -11.76 1.15 -14.73
C ASN A 213 -11.25 -0.29 -14.61
N ILE A 214 -10.02 -0.49 -15.09
CA ILE A 214 -9.35 -1.79 -15.11
C ILE A 214 -8.72 -2.17 -13.76
N SER A 215 -8.90 -1.36 -12.72
CA SER A 215 -8.17 -1.51 -11.46
C SER A 215 -8.50 -2.80 -10.72
N MET A 216 -9.74 -3.28 -10.85
CA MET A 216 -10.22 -4.49 -10.18
C MET A 216 -10.50 -5.65 -11.15
N PHE A 217 -9.95 -5.60 -12.38
CA PHE A 217 -10.08 -6.71 -13.32
C PHE A 217 -8.96 -7.73 -13.11
N ASP A 218 -9.32 -9.00 -12.95
CA ASP A 218 -8.38 -10.11 -12.67
C ASP A 218 -7.22 -10.17 -13.65
N GLN A 219 -7.52 -10.03 -14.95
CA GLN A 219 -6.53 -10.05 -16.04
C GLN A 219 -5.48 -8.93 -15.97
N TYR A 220 -5.72 -7.89 -15.18
CA TYR A 220 -4.81 -6.76 -15.00
C TYR A 220 -4.33 -6.63 -13.54
N SER A 221 -4.57 -7.62 -12.69
CA SER A 221 -4.13 -7.64 -11.29
C SER A 221 -2.62 -7.38 -11.17
N ALA A 222 -1.81 -8.11 -11.94
CA ALA A 222 -0.35 -8.02 -11.98
C ALA A 222 0.22 -6.96 -12.97
N ILE A 223 -0.59 -6.02 -13.47
CA ILE A 223 -0.11 -4.93 -14.36
C ILE A 223 0.93 -4.02 -13.69
N CYS A 224 0.85 -3.94 -12.36
CA CYS A 224 1.75 -3.20 -11.49
C CYS A 224 2.11 -4.10 -10.30
N GLY A 225 3.34 -3.98 -9.79
CA GLY A 225 3.90 -4.92 -8.82
C GLY A 225 4.53 -6.14 -9.48
N ILE A 226 5.03 -7.06 -8.66
CA ILE A 226 5.71 -8.29 -9.10
C ILE A 226 4.90 -9.49 -8.63
N SER A 227 4.47 -10.37 -9.52
CA SER A 227 3.81 -11.61 -9.08
C SER A 227 4.83 -12.63 -8.58
N LYS A 228 4.37 -13.62 -7.81
CA LYS A 228 5.23 -14.71 -7.35
C LYS A 228 5.92 -15.45 -8.52
N ALA A 229 5.23 -15.63 -9.64
CA ALA A 229 5.80 -16.25 -10.82
C ALA A 229 6.95 -15.41 -11.42
N GLU A 230 6.77 -14.09 -11.51
CA GLU A 230 7.81 -13.17 -12.00
C GLU A 230 9.01 -13.12 -11.06
N LEU A 231 8.78 -13.15 -9.74
CA LEU A 231 9.85 -13.25 -8.75
C LEU A 231 10.69 -14.53 -8.93
N LEU A 232 10.02 -15.68 -9.14
CA LEU A 232 10.65 -16.99 -9.25
C LEU A 232 11.29 -17.26 -10.61
N ASN A 233 10.84 -16.59 -11.67
CA ASN A 233 11.34 -16.78 -13.03
C ASN A 233 12.30 -15.67 -13.44
N ASP A 234 11.85 -14.41 -13.43
CA ASP A 234 12.58 -13.27 -13.99
C ASP A 234 13.62 -12.73 -13.02
N MET A 235 13.31 -12.78 -11.71
CA MET A 235 14.17 -12.27 -10.63
C MET A 235 14.91 -13.36 -9.85
N LYS A 236 14.89 -14.61 -10.34
CA LYS A 236 15.52 -15.76 -9.66
C LYS A 236 16.99 -15.50 -9.27
N PRO A 237 17.85 -14.99 -10.17
CA PRO A 237 19.25 -14.75 -9.82
C PRO A 237 19.41 -13.67 -8.75
N ASP A 238 18.50 -12.70 -8.69
CA ASP A 238 18.52 -11.64 -7.68
C ASP A 238 18.23 -12.21 -6.28
N VAL A 239 17.26 -13.13 -6.20
CA VAL A 239 16.91 -13.82 -4.95
C VAL A 239 18.04 -14.75 -4.51
N GLU A 240 18.68 -15.49 -5.43
CA GLU A 240 19.84 -16.34 -5.12
C GLU A 240 21.02 -15.52 -4.57
N LEU A 241 21.27 -14.33 -5.13
CA LEU A 241 22.28 -13.41 -4.63
C LEU A 241 21.96 -12.89 -3.23
N LEU A 242 20.69 -12.58 -2.95
CA LEU A 242 20.23 -12.20 -1.62
C LEU A 242 20.41 -13.35 -0.62
N ALA A 243 19.99 -14.55 -0.98
CA ALA A 243 20.09 -15.76 -0.16
C ALA A 243 21.55 -16.04 0.25
N LYS A 244 22.47 -16.01 -0.74
CA LYS A 244 23.92 -16.14 -0.52
C LYS A 244 24.46 -15.06 0.45
N HIS A 245 23.97 -13.83 0.35
CA HIS A 245 24.40 -12.74 1.23
C HIS A 245 23.87 -12.89 2.67
N LEU A 246 22.65 -13.38 2.83
CA LEU A 246 22.01 -13.59 4.13
C LEU A 246 22.42 -14.91 4.79
N GLY A 247 23.17 -15.78 4.09
CA GLY A 247 23.53 -17.11 4.58
C GLY A 247 22.32 -18.04 4.72
N ARG A 248 21.33 -17.89 3.82
CA ARG A 248 20.06 -18.64 3.82
C ARG A 248 19.91 -19.43 2.53
N THR A 249 19.00 -20.41 2.55
CA THR A 249 18.55 -21.10 1.35
C THR A 249 17.68 -20.18 0.48
N PHE A 250 17.50 -20.56 -0.79
CA PHE A 250 16.61 -19.86 -1.71
C PHE A 250 15.16 -19.88 -1.18
N GLU A 251 14.71 -21.02 -0.68
CA GLU A 251 13.37 -21.23 -0.14
C GLU A 251 13.11 -20.38 1.11
N GLU A 252 14.06 -20.32 2.05
CA GLU A 252 13.95 -19.46 3.24
C GLU A 252 13.90 -17.98 2.86
N THR A 253 14.68 -17.58 1.86
CA THR A 253 14.71 -16.18 1.38
C THR A 253 13.39 -15.81 0.70
N ILE A 254 12.84 -16.69 -0.14
CA ILE A 254 11.50 -16.52 -0.72
C ILE A 254 10.45 -16.44 0.39
N GLY A 255 10.52 -17.31 1.40
CA GLY A 255 9.60 -17.27 2.54
C GLY A 255 9.64 -15.94 3.29
N GLU A 256 10.84 -15.41 3.54
CA GLU A 256 10.99 -14.10 4.19
C GLU A 256 10.44 -12.96 3.31
N LEU A 257 10.82 -12.91 2.03
CA LEU A 257 10.32 -11.89 1.08
C LEU A 257 8.79 -11.95 0.96
N THR A 258 8.22 -13.16 0.91
CA THR A 258 6.77 -13.38 0.85
C THR A 258 6.11 -12.82 2.11
N SER A 259 6.62 -13.18 3.30
CA SER A 259 6.03 -12.69 4.56
C SER A 259 6.05 -11.16 4.71
N TYR A 260 7.05 -10.51 4.09
CA TYR A 260 7.32 -9.08 4.32
C TYR A 260 6.77 -8.18 3.22
N TYR A 261 6.71 -8.64 1.96
CA TYR A 261 6.40 -7.78 0.80
C TYR A 261 5.23 -8.26 -0.07
N ASP A 262 4.77 -9.49 0.08
CA ASP A 262 3.68 -10.07 -0.71
C ASP A 262 2.28 -9.75 -0.16
N GLY A 263 1.24 -10.30 -0.77
CA GLY A 263 -0.10 -10.38 -0.21
C GLY A 263 -1.04 -9.29 -0.69
N TYR A 264 -0.67 -8.50 -1.70
CA TYR A 264 -1.57 -7.54 -2.32
C TYR A 264 -2.44 -8.22 -3.39
N HIS A 265 -3.76 -8.20 -3.16
CA HIS A 265 -4.80 -8.58 -4.11
C HIS A 265 -5.55 -7.33 -4.59
N PHE A 266 -5.73 -7.21 -5.90
CA PHE A 266 -6.39 -6.05 -6.53
C PHE A 266 -7.80 -6.33 -7.05
N SER A 267 -8.23 -7.59 -7.03
CA SER A 267 -9.52 -8.10 -7.49
C SER A 267 -9.88 -9.38 -6.72
N ASP A 268 -11.05 -9.94 -6.98
CA ASP A 268 -11.55 -11.16 -6.33
C ASP A 268 -10.77 -12.42 -6.70
N HIS A 269 -10.23 -12.52 -7.92
CA HIS A 269 -9.32 -13.60 -8.34
C HIS A 269 -7.92 -13.07 -8.72
N SER A 270 -7.44 -12.09 -7.96
CA SER A 270 -6.09 -11.54 -8.11
C SER A 270 -5.02 -12.59 -7.80
N GLU A 271 -3.92 -12.56 -8.54
CA GLU A 271 -2.67 -13.18 -8.09
C GLU A 271 -2.13 -12.46 -6.84
N ASP A 272 -1.29 -13.14 -6.07
CA ASP A 272 -0.48 -12.55 -5.01
C ASP A 272 0.59 -11.63 -5.62
N ILE A 273 0.51 -10.34 -5.28
CA ILE A 273 1.42 -9.32 -5.79
C ILE A 273 2.35 -8.81 -4.68
N PHE A 274 3.64 -8.80 -4.98
CA PHE A 274 4.68 -8.18 -4.17
C PHE A 274 4.74 -6.67 -4.41
N ASN A 275 4.99 -5.92 -3.34
CA ASN A 275 5.35 -4.51 -3.42
C ASN A 275 6.69 -4.35 -4.18
N PRO A 276 6.70 -3.75 -5.38
CA PRO A 276 7.89 -3.74 -6.22
C PRO A 276 8.98 -2.84 -5.64
N PHE A 277 8.60 -1.74 -4.98
CA PHE A 277 9.58 -0.81 -4.40
C PHE A 277 10.33 -1.44 -3.23
N SER A 278 9.60 -2.07 -2.31
CA SER A 278 10.24 -2.74 -1.17
C SER A 278 11.10 -3.92 -1.61
N LEU A 279 10.59 -4.75 -2.53
CA LEU A 279 11.31 -5.89 -3.07
C LEU A 279 12.62 -5.48 -3.76
N VAL A 280 12.56 -4.56 -4.73
CA VAL A 280 13.75 -4.11 -5.48
C VAL A 280 14.76 -3.42 -4.55
N LYS A 281 14.29 -2.68 -3.53
CA LYS A 281 15.17 -2.04 -2.54
C LYS A 281 15.81 -3.06 -1.59
N ALA A 282 15.11 -4.13 -1.24
CA ALA A 282 15.66 -5.22 -0.45
C ALA A 282 16.76 -5.97 -1.20
N LEU A 283 16.53 -6.26 -2.49
CA LEU A 283 17.53 -6.89 -3.37
C LEU A 283 18.77 -5.99 -3.54
N LYS A 284 18.57 -4.70 -3.81
CA LYS A 284 19.67 -3.71 -3.95
C LYS A 284 20.50 -3.58 -2.67
N ASN A 285 19.84 -3.45 -1.52
CA ASN A 285 20.51 -3.23 -0.23
C ASN A 285 20.94 -4.54 0.45
N LYS A 286 20.57 -5.68 -0.14
CA LYS A 286 20.77 -7.03 0.40
C LYS A 286 20.22 -7.21 1.82
N LYS A 287 19.07 -6.60 2.10
CA LYS A 287 18.45 -6.57 3.44
C LYS A 287 16.93 -6.48 3.34
N VAL A 288 16.22 -7.34 4.06
CA VAL A 288 14.77 -7.22 4.25
C VAL A 288 14.49 -6.19 5.35
N SER A 289 13.67 -5.19 5.04
CA SER A 289 13.31 -4.08 5.92
C SER A 289 12.04 -3.38 5.43
N ALA A 290 11.42 -2.57 6.29
CA ALA A 290 10.32 -1.69 5.91
C ALA A 290 10.84 -0.54 5.03
N TYR A 291 10.56 -0.59 3.72
CA TYR A 291 11.05 0.35 2.73
C TYR A 291 9.94 1.21 2.14
N TRP A 292 8.80 0.62 1.81
CA TRP A 292 7.62 1.31 1.30
C TRP A 292 7.00 2.17 2.38
N PHE A 293 6.77 1.61 3.58
CA PHE A 293 6.16 2.37 4.67
C PHE A 293 7.05 3.54 5.13
N SER A 294 8.37 3.32 5.22
CA SER A 294 9.33 4.35 5.65
C SER A 294 9.50 5.49 4.63
N SER A 295 8.91 5.37 3.45
CA SER A 295 9.10 6.30 2.34
C SER A 295 8.10 7.46 2.31
N GLY A 296 7.34 7.59 3.40
CA GLY A 296 6.42 8.67 3.69
C GLY A 296 4.98 8.18 3.72
N THR A 297 4.49 7.85 4.92
CA THR A 297 3.05 7.74 5.20
C THR A 297 2.43 9.13 5.00
N PRO A 298 1.48 9.30 4.06
CA PRO A 298 0.90 10.60 3.82
C PRO A 298 0.19 11.13 5.07
N SER A 299 0.37 12.41 5.37
CA SER A 299 -0.32 13.07 6.48
C SER A 299 -1.84 12.99 6.37
N TYR A 300 -2.38 12.93 5.14
CA TYR A 300 -3.80 12.73 4.91
C TYR A 300 -4.31 11.42 5.54
N LEU A 301 -3.51 10.35 5.56
CA LEU A 301 -3.97 9.05 6.08
C LEU A 301 -4.28 9.14 7.58
N ILE A 302 -3.35 9.71 8.34
CA ILE A 302 -3.48 9.89 9.79
C ILE A 302 -4.68 10.78 10.08
N LYS A 303 -4.81 11.90 9.36
CA LYS A 303 -5.95 12.82 9.50
C LYS A 303 -7.28 12.15 9.15
N THR A 304 -7.31 11.29 8.13
CA THR A 304 -8.51 10.55 7.74
C THR A 304 -8.90 9.51 8.80
N LEU A 305 -7.94 8.75 9.33
CA LEU A 305 -8.20 7.79 10.41
C LEU A 305 -8.76 8.50 11.66
N GLN A 306 -8.22 9.67 12.01
CA GLN A 306 -8.74 10.51 13.08
C GLN A 306 -10.16 11.01 12.80
N LYS A 307 -10.44 11.51 11.59
CA LYS A 307 -11.77 12.00 11.18
C LYS A 307 -12.85 10.92 11.30
N TYR A 308 -12.53 9.69 10.90
CA TYR A 308 -13.45 8.56 10.94
C TYR A 308 -13.41 7.76 12.24
N HIS A 309 -12.61 8.19 13.24
CA HIS A 309 -12.47 7.52 14.54
C HIS A 309 -12.16 6.03 14.42
N VAL A 310 -11.35 5.65 13.41
CA VAL A 310 -11.04 4.24 13.13
C VAL A 310 -10.04 3.73 14.16
N GLY A 311 -10.48 2.79 15.01
CA GLY A 311 -9.62 2.10 15.96
C GLY A 311 -8.65 1.12 15.28
N VAL A 312 -7.50 0.84 15.91
CA VAL A 312 -6.51 -0.11 15.36
C VAL A 312 -7.13 -1.52 15.20
N MET A 313 -7.90 -1.97 16.20
CA MET A 313 -8.65 -3.24 16.14
C MET A 313 -9.88 -3.16 15.24
N ASP A 314 -10.28 -1.97 14.78
CA ASP A 314 -11.38 -1.81 13.83
C ASP A 314 -10.94 -1.92 12.37
N ILE A 315 -9.64 -2.15 12.11
CA ILE A 315 -9.09 -2.24 10.75
C ILE A 315 -9.04 -3.69 10.26
N GLU A 316 -8.75 -4.65 11.16
CA GLU A 316 -8.52 -6.04 10.78
C GLU A 316 -9.83 -6.79 10.49
N GLN A 317 -9.79 -7.65 9.46
CA GLN A 317 -10.84 -8.60 9.08
C GLN A 317 -12.24 -7.98 8.84
N LYS A 318 -12.32 -6.68 8.53
CA LYS A 318 -13.58 -6.00 8.28
C LYS A 318 -14.12 -6.31 6.90
N SER A 319 -15.45 -6.46 6.84
CA SER A 319 -16.18 -6.57 5.57
C SER A 319 -16.58 -5.19 5.06
N VAL A 320 -16.41 -4.98 3.76
CA VAL A 320 -16.75 -3.74 3.05
C VAL A 320 -17.56 -4.12 1.82
N GLY A 321 -18.68 -3.45 1.57
CA GLY A 321 -19.47 -3.70 0.37
C GLY A 321 -18.70 -3.29 -0.89
N VAL A 322 -18.93 -3.97 -2.02
CA VAL A 322 -18.32 -3.57 -3.31
C VAL A 322 -18.67 -2.11 -3.64
N ASP A 323 -19.90 -1.69 -3.35
CA ASP A 323 -20.38 -0.33 -3.62
C ASP A 323 -19.69 0.74 -2.76
N ASP A 324 -19.09 0.38 -1.61
CA ASP A 324 -18.36 1.33 -0.75
C ASP A 324 -17.08 1.87 -1.42
N PHE A 325 -16.58 1.18 -2.45
CA PHE A 325 -15.46 1.63 -3.27
C PHE A 325 -15.89 2.65 -4.34
N ASP A 326 -17.20 2.80 -4.56
CA ASP A 326 -17.82 3.63 -5.58
C ASP A 326 -18.60 4.82 -5.00
N VAL A 327 -18.11 5.37 -3.89
CA VAL A 327 -18.72 6.52 -3.19
C VAL A 327 -17.87 7.77 -3.43
N SER A 328 -18.46 8.97 -3.42
CA SER A 328 -17.68 10.21 -3.50
C SER A 328 -17.02 10.54 -2.15
N PRO A 329 -15.88 11.26 -2.10
CA PRO A 329 -15.21 11.63 -0.85
C PRO A 329 -16.13 12.26 0.21
N GLU A 330 -17.13 13.04 -0.22
CA GLU A 330 -18.06 13.76 0.64
C GLU A 330 -19.12 12.85 1.29
N GLN A 331 -19.37 11.69 0.68
CA GLN A 331 -20.36 10.69 1.11
C GLN A 331 -19.72 9.50 1.84
N MET A 332 -18.39 9.44 1.88
CA MET A 332 -17.67 8.36 2.56
C MET A 332 -18.01 8.33 4.07
N THR A 333 -18.43 7.16 4.53
CA THR A 333 -18.73 6.86 5.94
C THR A 333 -17.64 6.04 6.64
N SER A 334 -16.69 5.50 5.86
CA SER A 334 -15.61 4.62 6.34
C SER A 334 -14.27 4.97 5.67
N ALA A 335 -13.17 4.80 6.41
CA ALA A 335 -11.82 4.95 5.87
C ALA A 335 -11.30 3.69 5.16
N LEU A 336 -11.97 2.53 5.30
CA LEU A 336 -11.47 1.24 4.82
C LEU A 336 -11.23 1.21 3.30
N PRO A 337 -12.15 1.70 2.44
CA PRO A 337 -11.89 1.78 1.00
C PRO A 337 -10.65 2.63 0.65
N LEU A 338 -10.41 3.72 1.37
CA LEU A 338 -9.24 4.58 1.16
C LEU A 338 -7.96 3.86 1.60
N LEU A 339 -7.98 3.16 2.72
CA LEU A 339 -6.86 2.35 3.20
C LEU A 339 -6.50 1.25 2.19
N TYR A 340 -7.49 0.61 1.57
CA TYR A 340 -7.26 -0.33 0.47
C TYR A 340 -6.61 0.33 -0.74
N GLN A 341 -7.21 1.40 -1.28
CA GLN A 341 -6.70 2.08 -2.48
C GLN A 341 -5.29 2.65 -2.30
N SER A 342 -4.97 3.08 -1.07
CA SER A 342 -3.63 3.57 -0.70
C SER A 342 -2.62 2.48 -0.35
N GLY A 343 -3.04 1.20 -0.32
CA GLY A 343 -2.18 0.03 -0.14
C GLY A 343 -1.88 -0.34 1.32
N TYR A 344 -2.65 0.17 2.28
CA TYR A 344 -2.56 -0.25 3.68
C TYR A 344 -3.42 -1.47 3.97
N LEU A 345 -4.48 -1.68 3.18
CA LEU A 345 -5.28 -2.90 3.22
C LEU A 345 -5.31 -3.57 1.85
N THR A 346 -5.71 -4.83 1.86
CA THR A 346 -5.88 -5.66 0.68
C THR A 346 -7.10 -6.55 0.83
N ILE A 347 -7.58 -7.10 -0.29
CA ILE A 347 -8.64 -8.11 -0.28
C ILE A 347 -8.04 -9.43 0.22
N LYS A 348 -8.65 -10.02 1.25
CA LYS A 348 -8.34 -11.37 1.72
C LYS A 348 -9.35 -12.40 1.26
N LYS A 349 -10.62 -12.01 1.17
CA LYS A 349 -11.72 -12.86 0.69
C LYS A 349 -12.78 -12.02 0.00
N TYR A 350 -13.47 -12.60 -0.96
CA TYR A 350 -14.67 -12.05 -1.57
C TYR A 350 -15.85 -12.97 -1.31
N ASN A 351 -16.99 -12.40 -0.91
CA ASN A 351 -18.25 -13.12 -0.77
C ASN A 351 -19.20 -12.71 -1.90
N PRO A 352 -19.41 -13.57 -2.92
CA PRO A 352 -20.26 -13.23 -4.06
C PRO A 352 -21.76 -13.14 -3.70
N LEU A 353 -22.20 -13.81 -2.63
CA LEU A 353 -23.61 -13.75 -2.20
C LEU A 353 -23.94 -12.40 -1.55
N LEU A 354 -23.02 -11.87 -0.76
CA LEU A 354 -23.19 -10.60 -0.05
C LEU A 354 -22.60 -9.40 -0.80
N GLN A 355 -21.90 -9.65 -1.92
CA GLN A 355 -21.18 -8.63 -2.68
C GLN A 355 -20.27 -7.78 -1.78
N CYS A 356 -19.46 -8.46 -0.95
CA CYS A 356 -18.57 -7.80 -0.02
C CYS A 356 -17.16 -8.41 -0.02
N TYR A 357 -16.17 -7.56 0.24
CA TYR A 357 -14.78 -7.93 0.43
C TYR A 357 -14.45 -7.95 1.92
N GLN A 358 -13.70 -8.95 2.34
CA GLN A 358 -13.02 -8.96 3.62
C GLN A 358 -11.62 -8.36 3.44
N LEU A 359 -11.33 -7.28 4.15
CA LEU A 359 -10.07 -6.56 4.06
C LEU A 359 -9.16 -6.83 5.26
N ASP A 360 -7.85 -6.84 5.03
CA ASP A 360 -6.83 -6.90 6.07
C ASP A 360 -5.49 -6.34 5.56
N TYR A 361 -4.47 -6.26 6.43
CA TYR A 361 -3.12 -5.87 6.03
C TYR A 361 -2.54 -6.86 4.98
N PRO A 362 -1.82 -6.36 3.97
CA PRO A 362 -1.22 -7.22 2.95
C PRO A 362 -0.13 -8.11 3.53
N ASN A 363 0.77 -7.53 4.32
CA ASN A 363 1.97 -8.18 4.84
C ASN A 363 2.46 -7.55 6.15
N ARG A 364 3.54 -8.16 6.68
CA ARG A 364 4.21 -7.74 7.90
C ARG A 364 4.77 -6.31 7.82
N GLU A 365 5.29 -5.86 6.68
CA GLU A 365 5.79 -4.48 6.52
C GLU A 365 4.70 -3.46 6.85
N VAL A 366 3.55 -3.61 6.20
CA VAL A 366 2.45 -2.65 6.32
C VAL A 366 1.80 -2.73 7.71
N ARG A 367 1.56 -3.94 8.24
CA ARG A 367 1.00 -4.15 9.58
C ARG A 367 1.83 -3.44 10.65
N ILE A 368 3.13 -3.73 10.70
CA ILE A 368 4.06 -3.10 11.67
C ILE A 368 4.11 -1.59 11.47
N GLY A 369 4.21 -1.14 10.21
CA GLY A 369 4.26 0.29 9.90
C GLY A 369 3.05 1.03 10.44
N MET A 370 1.85 0.53 10.14
CA MET A 370 0.58 1.11 10.58
C MET A 370 0.47 1.15 12.09
N LEU A 371 0.81 0.06 12.77
CA LEU A 371 0.83 0.01 14.22
C LEU A 371 1.81 1.01 14.83
N LYS A 372 3.03 1.14 14.29
CA LYS A 372 3.99 2.15 14.73
C LYS A 372 3.49 3.57 14.51
N SER A 373 2.75 3.81 13.44
CA SER A 373 2.18 5.13 13.14
C SER A 373 0.97 5.48 14.00
N LEU A 374 0.18 4.47 14.40
CA LEU A 374 -1.00 4.66 15.24
C LEU A 374 -0.67 4.59 16.73
N ALA A 375 0.40 3.89 17.11
CA ALA A 375 0.85 3.73 18.49
C ALA A 375 0.89 5.05 19.28
N PRO A 376 1.41 6.19 18.78
CA PRO A 376 1.41 7.45 19.53
C PRO A 376 0.02 8.01 19.88
N ASN A 377 -1.06 7.55 19.22
CA ASN A 377 -2.43 7.95 19.55
C ASN A 377 -3.00 7.15 20.74
N TYR A 378 -2.43 5.98 21.06
CA TYR A 378 -2.89 5.07 22.11
C TYR A 378 -1.88 4.86 23.23
N LEU A 379 -0.59 5.01 22.91
CA LEU A 379 0.56 4.92 23.78
C LEU A 379 1.15 6.32 23.94
N SER A 380 1.83 6.57 25.05
CA SER A 380 2.33 7.91 25.41
C SER A 380 2.99 8.65 24.22
N PRO A 381 2.70 9.96 24.01
CA PRO A 381 3.20 10.74 22.86
C PRO A 381 4.72 10.96 22.84
N ILE A 382 5.47 10.45 23.83
CA ILE A 382 6.93 10.50 23.85
C ILE A 382 7.45 9.31 23.04
N GLN A 383 7.61 9.50 21.73
CA GLN A 383 8.14 8.52 20.76
C GLN A 383 9.48 7.88 21.19
N LEU A 384 10.21 8.50 22.12
CA LEU A 384 11.50 8.04 22.62
C LEU A 384 11.42 6.84 23.59
N ASP A 385 10.28 6.59 24.25
CA ASP A 385 10.19 5.56 25.31
C ASP A 385 9.60 4.21 24.83
N ASN A 386 8.78 4.22 23.77
CA ASN A 386 8.11 2.99 23.29
C ASN A 386 9.10 1.97 22.69
N ASN A 387 10.05 2.44 21.87
CA ASN A 387 11.08 1.57 21.31
C ASN A 387 12.04 1.08 22.41
N SER A 388 12.35 1.93 23.39
CA SER A 388 13.18 1.57 24.56
C SER A 388 12.52 0.44 25.35
N PHE A 389 11.23 0.55 25.64
CA PHE A 389 10.46 -0.51 26.29
C PHE A 389 10.48 -1.81 25.49
N ILE A 390 10.20 -1.77 24.19
CA ILE A 390 10.18 -2.96 23.33
C ILE A 390 11.54 -3.67 23.32
N PHE A 391 12.63 -2.94 23.15
CA PHE A 391 13.97 -3.54 23.17
C PHE A 391 14.32 -4.12 24.53
N ALA A 392 14.00 -3.41 25.62
CA ALA A 392 14.20 -3.92 26.97
C ALA A 392 13.36 -5.18 27.24
N PHE A 393 12.11 -5.24 26.76
CA PHE A 393 11.25 -6.41 26.90
C PHE A 393 11.81 -7.61 26.11
N LEU A 394 12.21 -7.40 24.85
CA LEU A 394 12.81 -8.44 24.02
C LEU A 394 14.12 -8.96 24.58
N GLU A 395 14.99 -8.09 25.11
CA GLU A 395 16.25 -8.49 25.74
C GLU A 395 16.00 -9.47 26.89
N GLN A 396 14.97 -9.22 27.72
CA GLN A 396 14.58 -10.15 28.77
C GLN A 396 14.07 -11.48 28.21
N LEU A 397 13.26 -11.46 27.15
CA LEU A 397 12.77 -12.68 26.50
C LEU A 397 13.89 -13.52 25.88
N TYR A 398 14.86 -12.90 25.19
CA TYR A 398 16.03 -13.61 24.65
C TYR A 398 16.92 -14.20 25.75
N GLY A 399 16.90 -13.61 26.95
CA GLY A 399 17.51 -14.17 28.16
C GLY A 399 16.65 -15.23 28.88
N ASN A 400 15.53 -15.67 28.29
CA ASN A 400 14.52 -16.56 28.91
C ASN A 400 13.98 -16.03 30.26
N ASN A 401 13.98 -14.71 30.47
CA ASN A 401 13.51 -14.04 31.68
C ASN A 401 12.13 -13.40 31.49
N MET A 402 11.08 -14.22 31.44
CA MET A 402 9.71 -13.72 31.31
C MET A 402 9.28 -12.84 32.49
N ASP A 403 9.73 -13.13 33.71
CA ASP A 403 9.43 -12.30 34.88
C ASP A 403 9.99 -10.87 34.70
N GLY A 404 11.25 -10.75 34.30
CA GLY A 404 11.87 -9.47 33.97
C GLY A 404 11.15 -8.74 32.83
N ALA A 405 10.69 -9.46 31.81
CA ALA A 405 9.91 -8.88 30.71
C ALA A 405 8.58 -8.28 31.23
N LEU A 406 7.83 -9.02 32.04
CA LEU A 406 6.57 -8.56 32.63
C LEU A 406 6.77 -7.39 33.61
N GLN A 407 7.87 -7.35 34.35
CA GLN A 407 8.23 -6.18 35.18
C GLN A 407 8.47 -4.93 34.32
N LYS A 408 9.14 -5.05 33.16
CA LYS A 408 9.29 -3.92 32.21
C LYS A 408 7.93 -3.47 31.68
N MET A 409 7.04 -4.41 31.37
CA MET A 409 5.68 -4.10 30.89
C MET A 409 4.83 -3.43 31.97
N GLN A 410 4.90 -3.90 33.21
CA GLN A 410 4.24 -3.28 34.36
C GLN A 410 4.71 -1.83 34.56
N ALA A 411 6.03 -1.59 34.51
CA ALA A 411 6.60 -0.25 34.63
C ALA A 411 6.15 0.68 33.48
N TYR A 412 6.13 0.15 32.25
CA TYR A 412 5.69 0.88 31.07
C TYR A 412 4.19 1.25 31.14
N LEU A 413 3.32 0.30 31.48
CA LEU A 413 1.88 0.57 31.64
C LEU A 413 1.60 1.59 32.74
N ALA A 414 2.31 1.49 33.87
CA ALA A 414 2.20 2.45 34.96
C ALA A 414 2.61 3.87 34.55
N SER A 415 3.57 4.03 33.62
CA SER A 415 3.99 5.35 33.14
C SER A 415 2.96 5.99 32.19
N ILE A 416 2.23 5.19 31.42
CA ILE A 416 1.17 5.64 30.49
C ILE A 416 -0.14 5.95 31.22
N SER A 417 -0.43 5.21 32.29
CA SER A 417 -1.67 5.21 33.10
C SER A 417 -2.14 6.60 33.58
N ASN A 418 -1.22 7.55 33.73
CA ASN A 418 -1.52 8.92 34.17
C ASN A 418 -2.13 9.82 33.08
N ARG A 419 -2.23 9.37 31.83
CA ARG A 419 -2.57 10.24 30.68
C ARG A 419 -3.67 9.72 29.75
N LEU A 420 -4.11 8.46 29.89
CA LEU A 420 -5.24 7.93 29.14
C LEU A 420 -6.55 8.48 29.70
N SER A 421 -7.39 9.04 28.83
CA SER A 421 -8.62 9.76 29.20
C SER A 421 -9.85 8.85 29.39
N ASN A 422 -9.82 7.57 29.00
CA ASN A 422 -10.96 6.63 29.09
C ASN A 422 -10.61 5.25 29.70
N LYS A 423 -11.65 4.57 30.21
CA LYS A 423 -11.69 3.80 31.47
C LYS A 423 -12.36 2.42 31.36
N ASN A 424 -12.01 1.58 30.40
CA ASN A 424 -12.64 0.26 30.24
C ASN A 424 -11.70 -0.85 29.75
N GLU A 425 -12.15 -2.10 29.85
CA GLU A 425 -11.43 -3.32 29.43
C GLU A 425 -10.97 -3.29 27.96
N LYS A 426 -11.76 -2.66 27.09
CA LYS A 426 -11.44 -2.56 25.65
C LYS A 426 -10.17 -1.71 25.41
N ASP A 427 -9.99 -0.64 26.17
CA ASP A 427 -8.78 0.19 26.10
C ASP A 427 -7.54 -0.60 26.56
N PHE A 428 -7.69 -1.39 27.62
CA PHE A 428 -6.64 -2.31 28.10
C PHE A 428 -6.24 -3.34 27.03
N GLN A 429 -7.22 -4.02 26.45
CA GLN A 429 -6.97 -4.98 25.35
C GLN A 429 -6.29 -4.31 24.16
N THR A 430 -6.68 -3.07 23.82
CA THR A 430 -6.05 -2.29 22.75
C THR A 430 -4.56 -2.06 23.00
N VAL A 431 -4.18 -1.73 24.24
CA VAL A 431 -2.78 -1.47 24.61
C VAL A 431 -1.94 -2.75 24.52
N PHE A 432 -2.45 -3.89 25.02
CA PHE A 432 -1.74 -5.16 24.94
C PHE A 432 -1.59 -5.64 23.50
N TYR A 433 -2.68 -5.56 22.73
CA TYR A 433 -2.68 -5.82 21.30
C TYR A 433 -1.61 -5.00 20.56
N LEU A 434 -1.53 -3.70 20.83
CA LEU A 434 -0.50 -2.84 20.25
C LEU A 434 0.91 -3.27 20.65
N ILE A 435 1.15 -3.59 21.92
CA ILE A 435 2.47 -4.03 22.39
C ILE A 435 2.87 -5.34 21.72
N PHE A 436 2.01 -6.36 21.75
CA PHE A 436 2.31 -7.67 21.20
C PHE A 436 2.51 -7.62 19.69
N ASN A 437 1.70 -6.85 18.94
CA ASN A 437 1.92 -6.73 17.51
C ASN A 437 3.22 -5.97 17.18
N LEU A 438 3.59 -4.97 17.99
CA LEU A 438 4.88 -4.29 17.84
C LEU A 438 6.06 -5.22 18.20
N LEU A 439 5.90 -6.13 19.16
CA LEU A 439 6.85 -7.22 19.43
C LEU A 439 6.91 -8.21 18.25
N GLY A 440 5.78 -8.44 17.58
CA GLY A 440 5.62 -9.16 16.32
C GLY A 440 6.49 -8.61 15.17
N ALA A 441 7.06 -7.42 15.32
CA ALA A 441 8.08 -6.89 14.41
C ALA A 441 9.46 -7.54 14.55
N TYR A 442 9.72 -8.20 15.68
CA TYR A 442 11.03 -8.74 16.05
C TYR A 442 10.99 -10.25 16.31
N ILE A 443 9.86 -10.75 16.79
CA ILE A 443 9.62 -12.17 17.06
C ILE A 443 8.31 -12.61 16.39
N LEU A 444 8.12 -13.92 16.21
CA LEU A 444 6.83 -14.43 15.74
C LEU A 444 5.84 -14.37 16.90
N VAL A 445 4.74 -13.66 16.68
CA VAL A 445 3.65 -13.49 17.64
C VAL A 445 2.35 -13.88 16.95
N GLU A 446 1.62 -14.83 17.54
CA GLU A 446 0.26 -15.19 17.12
C GLU A 446 -0.73 -14.50 18.07
N GLU A 447 -1.61 -13.66 17.53
CA GLU A 447 -2.68 -12.96 18.25
C GLU A 447 -3.99 -13.16 17.49
N ASP A 448 -5.06 -13.60 18.17
CA ASP A 448 -6.38 -13.78 17.56
C ASP A 448 -7.47 -13.27 18.53
N SER A 449 -8.19 -12.21 18.17
CA SER A 449 -9.21 -11.58 19.03
C SER A 449 -10.59 -12.23 18.98
N ALA A 450 -10.70 -13.43 18.38
CA ALA A 450 -11.97 -14.15 18.25
C ALA A 450 -12.03 -15.37 19.18
N ILE A 451 -13.17 -15.47 19.89
CA ILE A 451 -13.57 -16.48 20.88
C ILE A 451 -12.96 -17.87 20.61
N GLY A 452 -12.07 -18.33 21.49
CA GLY A 452 -11.59 -19.72 21.55
C GLY A 452 -10.09 -19.96 21.37
N ARG A 453 -9.24 -18.93 21.43
CA ARG A 453 -7.75 -19.02 21.37
C ARG A 453 -7.09 -18.14 22.45
N ALA A 454 -5.79 -18.33 22.68
CA ALA A 454 -5.00 -17.55 23.65
C ALA A 454 -4.86 -16.09 23.21
N ASP A 455 -4.67 -15.17 24.16
CA ASP A 455 -4.52 -13.74 23.84
C ASP A 455 -3.24 -13.43 23.06
N ALA A 456 -2.13 -14.09 23.37
CA ALA A 456 -0.90 -14.02 22.57
C ALA A 456 -0.03 -15.27 22.71
N VAL A 457 0.62 -15.68 21.62
CA VAL A 457 1.66 -16.72 21.62
C VAL A 457 2.96 -16.16 21.08
N LEU A 458 4.04 -16.19 21.88
CA LEU A 458 5.36 -15.69 21.50
C LEU A 458 6.29 -16.86 21.17
N HIS A 459 6.82 -16.90 19.95
CA HIS A 459 7.79 -17.91 19.54
C HIS A 459 9.21 -17.35 19.62
N MET A 460 9.97 -17.83 20.60
CA MET A 460 11.41 -17.62 20.74
C MET A 460 12.18 -18.78 20.08
N PRO A 461 13.51 -18.65 19.91
CA PRO A 461 14.33 -19.74 19.37
C PRO A 461 14.11 -21.08 20.09
N ASP A 462 14.12 -21.07 21.43
CA ASP A 462 14.10 -22.29 22.26
C ASP A 462 12.83 -22.45 23.11
N THR A 463 11.95 -21.44 23.13
CA THR A 463 10.80 -21.36 24.04
C THR A 463 9.56 -20.84 23.29
N VAL A 464 8.38 -21.37 23.60
CA VAL A 464 7.08 -20.82 23.21
C VAL A 464 6.36 -20.38 24.47
N TYR A 465 5.94 -19.11 24.50
CA TYR A 465 5.16 -18.54 25.60
C TYR A 465 3.70 -18.41 25.17
N VAL A 466 2.78 -19.01 25.92
CA VAL A 466 1.33 -18.84 25.74
C VAL A 466 0.84 -17.89 26.83
N ILE A 467 0.27 -16.75 26.44
CA ILE A 467 -0.11 -15.66 27.33
C ILE A 467 -1.63 -15.50 27.33
N GLU A 468 -2.20 -15.37 28.52
CA GLU A 468 -3.62 -15.06 28.74
C GLU A 468 -3.75 -13.87 29.71
N LEU A 469 -4.61 -12.93 29.35
CA LEU A 469 -4.87 -11.67 30.03
C LEU A 469 -6.23 -11.73 30.73
N LYS A 470 -6.30 -11.14 31.93
CA LYS A 470 -7.56 -10.90 32.63
C LYS A 470 -7.63 -9.46 33.14
N TYR A 471 -8.80 -8.86 33.02
CA TYR A 471 -9.11 -7.54 33.55
C TYR A 471 -9.79 -7.68 34.92
N ASP A 472 -9.18 -7.14 35.98
CA ASP A 472 -9.65 -7.21 37.38
C ASP A 472 -10.00 -8.63 37.87
N LYS A 473 -9.24 -9.64 37.44
CA LYS A 473 -9.35 -11.04 37.93
C LYS A 473 -7.97 -11.66 38.16
N SER A 474 -7.89 -12.78 38.87
CA SER A 474 -6.60 -13.37 39.25
C SER A 474 -5.78 -13.92 38.07
N ALA A 475 -4.44 -13.88 38.16
CA ALA A 475 -3.56 -14.58 37.22
C ALA A 475 -3.77 -16.11 37.23
N ASP A 476 -4.28 -16.67 38.34
CA ASP A 476 -4.70 -18.08 38.44
C ASP A 476 -5.84 -18.43 37.47
N GLU A 477 -6.83 -17.54 37.35
CA GLU A 477 -7.93 -17.74 36.40
C GLU A 477 -7.44 -17.70 34.95
N ALA A 478 -6.44 -16.87 34.65
CA ALA A 478 -5.80 -16.82 33.33
C ALA A 478 -5.09 -18.15 33.00
N LEU A 479 -4.28 -18.68 33.93
CA LEU A 479 -3.61 -19.98 33.74
C LEU A 479 -4.61 -21.13 33.59
N ARG A 480 -5.67 -21.16 34.40
CA ARG A 480 -6.73 -22.17 34.28
C ARG A 480 -7.38 -22.15 32.90
N GLN A 481 -7.61 -20.95 32.34
CA GLN A 481 -8.17 -20.86 30.98
C GLN A 481 -7.22 -21.45 29.93
N ILE A 482 -5.90 -21.23 30.06
CA ILE A 482 -4.91 -21.84 29.17
C ILE A 482 -4.99 -23.37 29.22
N ASP A 483 -5.08 -23.94 30.44
CA ASP A 483 -5.18 -25.38 30.66
C ASP A 483 -6.51 -25.95 30.14
N ASP A 484 -7.64 -25.34 30.51
CA ASP A 484 -9.00 -25.79 30.16
C ASP A 484 -9.23 -25.80 28.64
N LYS A 485 -8.58 -24.87 27.92
CA LYS A 485 -8.67 -24.75 26.47
C LYS A 485 -7.58 -25.51 25.72
N GLY A 486 -6.58 -26.04 26.42
CA GLY A 486 -5.49 -26.81 25.82
C GLY A 486 -4.65 -26.00 24.84
N TYR A 487 -4.43 -24.70 25.10
CA TYR A 487 -3.73 -23.82 24.15
C TYR A 487 -2.28 -24.21 23.88
N LEU A 488 -1.66 -25.03 24.74
CA LEU A 488 -0.30 -25.53 24.55
C LEU A 488 -0.21 -26.77 23.63
N ILE A 489 -1.33 -27.45 23.36
CA ILE A 489 -1.36 -28.71 22.59
C ILE A 489 -0.72 -28.56 21.19
N PRO A 490 -1.01 -27.51 20.40
CA PRO A 490 -0.46 -27.36 19.05
C PRO A 490 1.07 -27.29 19.01
N TYR A 491 1.71 -26.83 20.08
CA TYR A 491 3.15 -26.56 20.15
C TYR A 491 3.94 -27.70 20.81
N SER A 492 3.25 -28.72 21.32
CA SER A 492 3.86 -29.87 22.02
C SER A 492 4.83 -30.70 21.17
N ALA A 493 4.67 -30.66 19.83
CA ALA A 493 5.53 -31.38 18.90
C ALA A 493 6.77 -30.60 18.45
N ASP A 494 6.88 -29.31 18.80
CA ASP A 494 7.93 -28.41 18.27
C ASP A 494 9.30 -28.61 18.94
N GLY A 495 9.39 -29.42 20.00
CA GLY A 495 10.63 -29.69 20.74
C GLY A 495 11.16 -28.49 21.53
N LYS A 496 10.39 -27.40 21.62
CA LYS A 496 10.70 -26.18 22.37
C LYS A 496 10.15 -26.27 23.81
N ARG A 497 10.73 -25.46 24.71
CA ARG A 497 10.18 -25.28 26.05
C ARG A 497 8.81 -24.60 25.96
N LEU A 498 7.82 -25.10 26.68
CA LEU A 498 6.48 -24.53 26.68
C LEU A 498 6.19 -23.87 28.03
N VAL A 499 5.89 -22.58 27.99
CA VAL A 499 5.66 -21.77 29.19
C VAL A 499 4.31 -21.08 29.07
N LYS A 500 3.46 -21.25 30.09
CA LYS A 500 2.18 -20.53 30.20
C LYS A 500 2.31 -19.34 31.14
N VAL A 501 1.66 -18.24 30.76
CA VAL A 501 1.76 -16.95 31.44
C VAL A 501 0.36 -16.39 31.64
N GLY A 502 -0.07 -16.30 32.89
CA GLY A 502 -1.32 -15.65 33.27
C GLY A 502 -1.05 -14.25 33.80
N ILE A 503 -1.75 -13.24 33.31
CA ILE A 503 -1.52 -11.83 33.68
C ILE A 503 -2.85 -11.21 34.11
N ASN A 504 -2.86 -10.57 35.28
CA ASN A 504 -3.95 -9.73 35.74
C ASN A 504 -3.63 -8.25 35.51
N TYR A 505 -4.55 -7.53 34.89
CA TYR A 505 -4.55 -6.07 34.89
C TYR A 505 -5.44 -5.52 35.99
N ASP A 506 -4.82 -4.75 36.88
CA ASP A 506 -5.48 -4.07 37.99
C ASP A 506 -5.91 -2.68 37.52
N SER A 507 -7.21 -2.48 37.35
CA SER A 507 -7.77 -1.21 36.85
C SER A 507 -7.60 -0.04 37.83
N GLN A 508 -7.41 -0.32 39.13
CA GLN A 508 -7.16 0.70 40.14
C GLN A 508 -5.71 1.19 40.07
N LYS A 509 -4.75 0.27 39.99
CA LYS A 509 -3.33 0.59 39.82
C LYS A 509 -2.99 1.00 38.38
N ARG A 510 -3.88 0.68 37.44
CA ARG A 510 -3.76 0.91 35.99
C ARG A 510 -2.48 0.32 35.40
N THR A 511 -2.10 -0.85 35.89
CA THR A 511 -0.96 -1.61 35.42
C THR A 511 -1.19 -3.09 35.73
N ILE A 512 -0.24 -3.96 35.40
CA ILE A 512 -0.28 -5.36 35.79
C ILE A 512 -0.32 -5.43 37.33
N GLY A 513 -1.34 -6.07 37.87
CA GLY A 513 -1.51 -6.28 39.31
C GLY A 513 -0.65 -7.43 39.82
N ASP A 514 -0.77 -8.57 39.17
CA ASP A 514 -0.05 -9.81 39.42
C ASP A 514 0.07 -10.65 38.13
N TRP A 515 1.05 -11.55 38.10
CA TRP A 515 1.22 -12.53 37.03
C TRP A 515 1.70 -13.87 37.60
N LYS A 516 1.46 -14.94 36.85
CA LYS A 516 2.00 -16.27 37.12
C LYS A 516 2.61 -16.86 35.86
N ILE A 517 3.73 -17.57 36.05
CA ILE A 517 4.49 -18.21 34.99
C ILE A 517 4.67 -19.67 35.41
N GLU A 518 4.24 -20.61 34.57
CA GLU A 518 4.42 -22.04 34.78
C GLU A 518 5.02 -22.67 33.52
N GLU A 519 6.00 -23.55 33.72
CA GLU A 519 6.61 -24.35 32.66
C GLU A 519 6.00 -25.75 32.68
N THR A 520 5.81 -26.32 31.48
CA THR A 520 5.09 -27.61 31.29
C THR A 520 6.02 -28.80 31.27
#